data_AF-A0A1N7FLP1-F1
#
_entry.id   AF-A0A1N7FLP1-F1
#
_cell.length_a   1.000
_cell.length_b   1.000
_cell.length_c   1.000
_cell.angle_alpha   90.00
_cell.angle_beta   90.00
_cell.angle_gamma   90.00
#
_symmetry.space_group_name_H-M   'P 1'
#
loop_
_entity.id
_entity.type
_entity.pdbx_description
1 polymer ?
#
loop_
_entity_poly.entity_id
_entity_poly.type
_entity_poly.pdbx_seq_one_letter_code
_entity_poly.pdbx_strand_id
1 'polypeptide(L)' 'MSQSNYSSMRIGCPECEASVSASVPPGPGIHQEQSSNRLQGTETVCRNCGHELELYYY' A
#
# COMPACT_ATOMS: atom_id res chain seq x y z
N MET A 1 1.90 23.08 -0.26
CA MET A 1 2.16 21.82 0.47
C MET A 1 1.43 20.72 -0.26
N SER A 2 2.16 19.82 -0.92
CA SER A 2 1.58 18.72 -1.69
C SER A 2 1.11 17.64 -0.72
N GLN A 3 -0.20 17.56 -0.44
CA GLN A 3 -0.75 16.45 0.32
C GLN A 3 -0.66 15.21 -0.57
N SER A 4 0.32 14.34 -0.31
CA SER A 4 0.36 12.99 -0.86
C SER A 4 -0.95 12.30 -0.47
N ASN A 5 -1.86 12.15 -1.43
CA ASN A 5 -3.22 11.67 -1.19
C ASN A 5 -3.19 10.14 -1.06
N TYR A 6 -2.60 9.61 0.00
CA TYR A 6 -2.47 8.17 0.23
C TYR A 6 -3.84 7.50 0.17
N SER A 7 -4.01 6.58 -0.78
CA SER A 7 -5.24 5.81 -0.92
C SER A 7 -5.21 4.67 0.09
N SER A 8 -6.22 4.61 0.96
CA SER A 8 -6.38 3.48 1.89
C SER A 8 -6.97 2.29 1.14
N MET A 9 -6.19 1.24 0.95
CA MET A 9 -6.62 -0.03 0.37
C MET A 9 -6.90 -1.04 1.49
N ARG A 10 -7.93 -1.89 1.31
CA ARG A 10 -8.22 -2.99 2.24
C ARG A 10 -7.77 -4.30 1.60
N ILE A 11 -6.91 -5.02 2.29
CA ILE A 11 -6.40 -6.33 1.89
C ILE A 11 -6.72 -7.36 2.98
N GLY A 12 -6.75 -8.65 2.63
CA GLY A 12 -6.86 -9.73 3.62
C GLY A 12 -5.49 -10.06 4.22
N CYS A 13 -5.46 -10.34 5.52
CA CYS A 13 -4.30 -10.95 6.15
C CYS A 13 -4.26 -12.46 5.81
N PRO A 14 -3.16 -13.00 5.28
CA PRO A 14 -3.08 -14.41 4.90
C PRO A 14 -3.16 -15.36 6.10
N GLU A 15 -2.77 -14.90 7.29
CA GLU A 15 -2.73 -15.75 8.50
C GLU A 15 -4.07 -15.89 9.23
N CYS A 16 -4.92 -14.85 9.18
CA CYS A 16 -6.14 -14.82 9.99
C CYS A 16 -7.37 -14.33 9.23
N GLU A 17 -7.24 -14.11 7.92
CA GLU A 17 -8.29 -13.64 7.00
C GLU A 17 -8.91 -12.28 7.38
N ALA A 18 -8.37 -11.60 8.38
CA ALA A 18 -8.83 -10.29 8.82
C ALA A 18 -8.51 -9.21 7.78
N SER A 19 -9.38 -8.21 7.67
CA SER A 19 -9.14 -7.05 6.82
C SER A 19 -8.07 -6.14 7.41
N VAL A 20 -7.01 -5.87 6.64
CA VAL A 20 -5.93 -4.94 6.96
C VAL A 20 -6.05 -3.72 6.05
N SER A 21 -6.01 -2.53 6.66
CA SER A 21 -5.92 -1.28 5.91
C SER A 21 -4.46 -0.98 5.61
N ALA A 22 -4.11 -0.94 4.34
CA ALA A 22 -2.79 -0.53 3.85
C ALA A 22 -2.88 0.83 3.16
N SER A 23 -1.83 1.63 3.31
CA SER A 23 -1.70 2.91 2.62
C SER A 23 -0.80 2.74 1.42
N VAL A 24 -1.36 2.82 0.22
CA VAL A 24 -0.58 2.93 -1.01
C VAL A 24 -0.65 4.39 -1.47
N PRO A 25 0.47 5.00 -1.89
CA PRO A 25 0.39 6.30 -2.54
C PRO A 25 -0.55 6.18 -3.74
N PRO A 26 -1.31 7.25 -4.04
CA PRO A 26 -2.14 7.24 -5.24
C PRO A 26 -1.17 7.01 -6.39
N GLY A 27 -1.40 5.93 -7.15
CA GLY A 27 -0.55 5.61 -8.29
C GLY A 27 -0.42 6.84 -9.20
N PRO A 28 0.69 6.98 -9.94
CA PRO A 28 0.86 8.13 -10.82
C PRO A 28 -0.38 8.19 -11.71
N GLY A 29 -1.19 9.22 -11.50
CA GLY A 29 -2.28 9.51 -12.42
C GLY A 29 -1.69 9.51 -13.83
N ILE A 30 -2.50 9.14 -14.81
CA ILE A 30 -2.22 9.00 -16.26
C ILE A 30 -1.40 10.15 -16.93
N HIS A 31 -0.95 11.15 -16.17
CA HIS A 31 -0.20 12.34 -16.56
C HIS A 31 1.09 12.63 -15.75
N GLN A 32 1.72 11.66 -15.05
CA GLN A 32 3.06 11.89 -14.48
C GLN A 32 4.15 10.99 -15.07
N GLU A 33 4.99 11.65 -15.86
CA GLU A 33 6.14 11.17 -16.59
C GLU A 33 7.12 10.31 -15.77
N GLN A 34 7.46 9.17 -16.36
CA GLN A 34 8.82 8.61 -16.50
C GLN A 34 9.63 8.23 -15.25
N SER A 35 9.19 8.48 -14.01
CA SER A 35 9.98 8.11 -12.81
C SER A 35 9.47 6.89 -12.03
N SER A 36 8.24 6.43 -12.26
CA SER A 36 7.58 5.40 -11.43
C SER A 36 7.62 3.97 -12.00
N ASN A 37 8.53 3.65 -12.91
CA ASN A 37 8.71 2.25 -13.36
C ASN A 37 9.58 1.42 -12.39
N ARG A 38 9.58 1.78 -11.10
CA ARG A 38 10.45 1.18 -10.09
C ARG A 38 9.57 0.64 -8.98
N LEU A 39 9.58 -0.69 -8.83
CA LEU A 39 8.84 -1.39 -7.79
C LEU A 39 9.07 -0.72 -6.43
N GLN A 40 8.01 -0.20 -5.84
CA GLN A 40 7.99 0.36 -4.49
C GLN A 40 7.51 -0.72 -3.53
N GLY A 41 7.99 -0.67 -2.28
CA GLY A 41 7.56 -1.54 -1.19
C GLY A 41 7.05 -0.72 -0.01
N THR A 42 6.06 -1.23 0.71
CA THR A 42 5.62 -0.71 2.00
C THR A 42 5.27 -1.85 2.94
N GLU A 43 5.58 -1.66 4.22
CA GLU A 43 5.32 -2.65 5.27
C GLU A 43 4.09 -2.21 6.09
N THR A 44 3.27 -3.17 6.48
CA THR A 44 2.13 -2.96 7.38
C THR A 44 1.96 -4.15 8.32
N VAL A 45 1.23 -3.97 9.41
CA VAL A 45 1.01 -5.02 10.41
C VAL A 45 -0.47 -5.27 10.60
N CYS A 46 -0.86 -6.54 10.54
CA CYS A 46 -2.21 -6.95 10.87
C CYS A 46 -2.45 -6.74 12.37
N ARG A 47 -3.34 -5.83 12.73
CA ARG A 47 -3.70 -5.58 14.13
C ARG A 47 -4.46 -6.73 14.80
N ASN A 48 -4.97 -7.69 14.02
CA ASN A 48 -5.74 -8.81 14.56
C ASN A 48 -4.84 -9.95 15.07
N CYS A 49 -3.79 -10.30 14.31
CA CYS A 49 -2.89 -11.41 14.66
C CYS A 49 -1.43 -10.98 14.91
N GLY A 50 -1.09 -9.72 14.66
CA GLY A 50 0.27 -9.19 14.79
C GLY A 50 1.20 -9.54 13.63
N HIS A 51 0.69 -10.18 12.57
CA HIS A 51 1.51 -10.57 11.43
C HIS A 51 1.94 -9.37 10.58
N GLU A 52 3.21 -9.35 10.19
CA GLU A 52 3.79 -8.33 9.31
C GLU A 52 3.49 -8.67 7.84
N LEU A 53 3.15 -7.67 7.03
CA LEU A 53 2.85 -7.82 5.62
C LEU A 53 3.67 -6.81 4.81
N GLU A 54 4.25 -7.29 3.73
CA GLU A 54 4.96 -6.48 2.75
C GLU A 54 4.11 -6.32 1.49
N LEU A 55 3.98 -5.09 1.00
CA LEU A 55 3.16 -4.74 -0.16
C LEU A 55 4.03 -4.06 -1.21
N TYR A 56 3.95 -4.55 -2.43
CA TYR A 56 4.70 -4.00 -3.55
C TYR A 56 3.77 -3.44 -4.62
N TYR A 57 4.12 -2.27 -5.16
CA TYR A 57 3.34 -1.56 -6.17
C TYR A 57 4.26 -0.81 -7.15
N TYR A 58 3.71 -0.40 -8.30
CA TYR A 58 4.38 0.42 -9.32
C TYR A 58 3.71 1.79 -9.39
#